data_AF-A0A7S2XXE9-F1
#
_entry.id   AF-A0A7S2XXE9-F1
#
_cell.length_a   1.000
_cell.length_b   1.000
_cell.length_c   1.000
_cell.angle_alpha   90.00
_cell.angle_beta   90.00
_cell.angle_gamma   90.00
#
_symmetry.space_group_name_H-M   'P 1'
#
loop_
_entity.id
_entity.type
_entity.pdbx_description
1 polymer ?
#
loop_
_entity_poly.entity_id
_entity_poly.type
_entity_poly.pdbx_seq_one_letter_code
_entity_poly.pdbx_strand_id
1 'polypeptide(L)'
;EGLTSTALQCLSALVSTSSSSVDHTEDNGRTSTTKSKHSLVLDLIATLPDILVDDTPERMEEVVSTLRDVRDEDPSLLLPVLDAFGSLRLTREQMNLIVDDALRSLHTCHVSALPTLCSFLVQQVPPDNHDNGDLLTRVVDGLRHMRLGETDLSLDDAAVSSRSNATNNRKGPALLQRADAEALTLEALSRGFQYRQDLTAALLQTVKATPPGYHAAADVGLLL
;
A
#
# COMPACT_ATOMS: atom_id res chain seq x y z
N GLU A 1 28.05 -13.04 -6.04
CA GLU A 1 27.23 -13.55 -7.17
C GLU A 1 26.11 -14.50 -6.76
N GLY A 2 26.34 -15.52 -5.90
CA GLY A 2 25.30 -16.51 -5.56
C GLY A 2 24.25 -16.08 -4.53
N LEU A 3 24.52 -15.07 -3.69
CA LEU A 3 23.67 -14.74 -2.56
C LEU A 3 22.31 -14.16 -2.99
N THR A 4 22.30 -13.18 -3.92
CA THR A 4 21.09 -12.58 -4.48
C THR A 4 20.16 -13.62 -5.11
N SER A 5 20.69 -14.44 -6.04
CA SER A 5 19.90 -15.46 -6.72
C SER A 5 19.36 -16.51 -5.74
N THR A 6 20.14 -16.88 -4.73
CA THR A 6 19.67 -17.80 -3.66
C THR A 6 18.55 -17.15 -2.85
N ALA A 7 18.69 -15.88 -2.47
CA ALA A 7 17.68 -15.15 -1.72
C ALA A 7 16.36 -15.05 -2.50
N LEU A 8 16.41 -14.71 -3.79
CA LEU A 8 15.23 -14.65 -4.66
C LEU A 8 14.57 -16.02 -4.82
N GLN A 9 15.34 -17.08 -5.06
CA GLN A 9 14.81 -18.45 -5.12
C GLN A 9 14.17 -18.88 -3.80
N CYS A 10 14.77 -18.53 -2.66
CA CYS A 10 14.19 -18.79 -1.35
C CYS A 10 12.87 -18.04 -1.16
N LEU A 11 12.80 -16.75 -1.54
CA LEU A 11 11.56 -15.97 -1.49
C LEU A 11 10.45 -16.62 -2.31
N SER A 12 10.69 -16.88 -3.59
CA SER A 12 9.69 -17.49 -4.47
C SER A 12 9.24 -18.86 -3.95
N ALA A 13 10.17 -19.71 -3.48
CA ALA A 13 9.82 -21.03 -2.95
C ALA A 13 8.98 -20.95 -1.65
N LEU A 14 9.29 -20.00 -0.77
CA LEU A 14 8.55 -19.82 0.49
C LEU A 14 7.13 -19.31 0.26
N VAL A 15 6.95 -18.41 -0.71
CA VAL A 15 5.64 -17.82 -1.02
C VAL A 15 4.78 -18.81 -1.81
N SER A 16 5.31 -19.46 -2.84
CA SER A 16 4.54 -20.44 -3.63
C SER A 16 4.11 -21.69 -2.82
N THR A 17 4.85 -22.06 -1.77
CA THR A 17 4.44 -23.17 -0.87
C THR A 17 3.40 -22.76 0.17
N SER A 18 3.10 -21.47 0.31
CA SER A 18 2.07 -20.97 1.22
C SER A 18 0.68 -21.01 0.57
N SER A 19 0.60 -20.92 -0.76
CA SER A 19 -0.65 -20.92 -1.53
C SER A 19 -1.24 -22.32 -1.81
N SER A 20 -0.49 -23.40 -1.61
CA SER A 20 -0.92 -24.79 -1.94
C SER A 20 -1.53 -25.59 -0.77
N SER A 21 -1.71 -24.97 0.39
CA SER A 21 -2.26 -25.61 1.59
C SER A 21 -3.80 -25.64 1.59
N VAL A 22 -4.41 -26.39 0.68
CA VAL A 22 -5.83 -26.81 0.80
C VAL A 22 -5.87 -28.00 1.76
N ASP A 23 -5.98 -27.73 3.06
CA ASP A 23 -6.16 -28.76 4.10
C ASP A 23 -7.66 -29.08 4.25
N HIS A 24 -8.10 -30.19 3.66
CA HIS A 24 -9.12 -31.04 4.27
C HIS A 24 -8.39 -32.00 5.22
N THR A 25 -8.31 -31.69 6.51
CA THR A 25 -8.38 -32.69 7.59
C THR A 25 -8.36 -32.01 8.97
N GLU A 26 -9.15 -32.59 9.86
CA GLU A 26 -9.32 -32.19 11.24
C GLU A 26 -8.04 -32.35 12.08
N ASP A 27 -7.96 -31.51 13.11
CA ASP A 27 -7.40 -31.79 14.44
C ASP A 27 -5.91 -31.44 14.75
N ASN A 28 -5.82 -30.57 15.75
CA ASN A 28 -4.74 -30.27 16.71
C ASN A 28 -3.25 -30.33 16.29
N GLY A 29 -2.68 -29.16 15.94
CA GLY A 29 -1.23 -28.90 16.14
C GLY A 29 -0.52 -28.01 15.11
N ARG A 30 -1.17 -27.59 14.02
CA ARG A 30 -0.49 -27.08 12.81
C ARG A 30 -0.26 -25.56 12.71
N THR A 31 -0.65 -24.76 13.70
CA THR A 31 -0.62 -23.27 13.58
C THR A 31 0.75 -22.61 13.80
N SER A 32 1.80 -23.36 14.13
CA SER A 32 3.13 -22.80 14.43
C SER A 32 4.04 -22.64 13.20
N THR A 33 3.91 -23.51 12.20
CA THR A 33 4.86 -23.56 11.06
C THR A 33 4.57 -22.50 9.99
N THR A 34 3.32 -22.11 9.78
CA THR A 34 2.94 -21.09 8.79
C THR A 34 3.33 -19.68 9.23
N LYS A 35 3.17 -19.36 10.52
CA LYS A 35 3.70 -18.12 11.13
C LYS A 35 5.22 -18.05 11.02
N SER A 36 5.92 -19.18 11.16
CA SER A 36 7.37 -19.24 11.02
C SER A 36 7.83 -18.96 9.59
N LYS A 37 7.07 -19.40 8.57
CA LYS A 37 7.40 -19.12 7.16
C LYS A 37 7.15 -17.66 6.80
N HIS A 38 6.00 -17.11 7.19
CA HIS A 38 5.67 -15.70 6.94
C HIS A 38 6.69 -14.76 7.62
N SER A 39 7.08 -15.05 8.86
CA SER A 39 8.16 -14.33 9.55
C SER A 39 9.47 -14.39 8.77
N LEU A 40 9.84 -15.55 8.23
CA LEU A 40 11.07 -15.71 7.44
C LEU A 40 11.02 -14.90 6.14
N VAL A 41 9.87 -14.85 5.47
CA VAL A 41 9.68 -14.03 4.27
C VAL A 41 9.83 -12.54 4.60
N LEU A 42 9.22 -12.08 5.70
CA LEU A 42 9.38 -10.69 6.17
C LEU A 42 10.85 -10.35 6.46
N ASP A 43 11.55 -11.22 7.19
CA ASP A 43 12.97 -11.04 7.51
C ASP A 43 13.83 -11.01 6.24
N LEU A 44 13.52 -11.87 5.26
CA LEU A 44 14.26 -11.91 4.01
C LEU A 44 14.01 -10.65 3.16
N ILE A 45 12.76 -10.18 3.06
CA ILE A 45 12.43 -8.91 2.38
C ILE A 45 13.16 -7.74 3.05
N ALA A 46 13.15 -7.66 4.38
CA ALA A 46 13.80 -6.58 5.12
C ALA A 46 15.33 -6.55 4.96
N THR A 47 15.96 -7.70 4.72
CA THR A 47 17.42 -7.82 4.54
C THR A 47 17.87 -7.73 3.08
N LEU A 48 16.94 -7.73 2.10
CA LEU A 48 17.28 -7.62 0.69
C LEU A 48 18.12 -6.37 0.36
N PRO A 49 17.80 -5.16 0.85
CA PRO A 49 18.60 -3.97 0.54
C PRO A 49 20.07 -4.12 0.95
N ASP A 50 20.34 -4.80 2.07
CA ASP A 50 21.69 -5.06 2.57
C ASP A 50 22.44 -6.11 1.74
N ILE A 51 21.72 -7.04 1.12
CA ILE A 51 22.29 -8.07 0.22
C ILE A 51 22.65 -7.46 -1.14
N LEU A 52 21.91 -6.45 -1.59
CA LEU A 52 21.91 -5.92 -2.96
C LEU A 52 22.76 -4.65 -3.16
N VAL A 53 23.57 -4.26 -2.19
CA VAL A 53 24.26 -2.95 -2.10
C VAL A 53 25.02 -2.53 -3.37
N ASP A 54 25.55 -3.50 -4.13
CA ASP A 54 26.37 -3.28 -5.35
C ASP A 54 25.92 -4.13 -6.57
N ASP A 55 24.64 -4.52 -6.64
CA ASP A 55 24.15 -5.33 -7.79
C ASP A 55 23.96 -4.50 -9.08
N THR A 56 24.00 -5.18 -10.24
CA THR A 56 23.82 -4.54 -11.56
C THR A 56 22.36 -4.14 -11.80
N PRO A 57 22.09 -3.14 -12.67
CA PRO A 57 20.72 -2.73 -12.98
C PRO A 57 19.85 -3.88 -13.54
N GLU A 58 20.41 -4.83 -14.30
CA GLU A 58 19.62 -5.97 -14.81
C GLU A 58 19.15 -6.88 -13.68
N ARG A 59 19.97 -7.07 -12.63
CA ARG A 59 19.59 -7.85 -11.46
C ARG A 59 18.58 -7.12 -10.59
N MET A 60 18.70 -5.80 -10.51
CA MET A 60 17.71 -4.99 -9.81
C MET A 60 16.33 -5.15 -10.45
N GLU A 61 16.26 -5.26 -11.78
CA GLU A 61 15.00 -5.55 -12.48
C GLU A 61 14.42 -6.92 -12.08
N GLU A 62 15.26 -7.95 -11.96
CA GLU A 62 14.85 -9.28 -11.50
C GLU A 62 14.32 -9.23 -10.05
N VAL A 63 14.99 -8.48 -9.17
CA VAL A 63 14.55 -8.25 -7.79
C VAL A 63 13.19 -7.53 -7.76
N VAL A 64 13.02 -6.47 -8.55
CA VAL A 64 11.76 -5.72 -8.63
C VAL A 64 10.63 -6.60 -9.14
N SER A 65 10.87 -7.39 -10.19
CA SER A 65 9.88 -8.35 -10.70
C SER A 65 9.51 -9.37 -9.62
N THR A 66 10.50 -9.98 -8.96
CA THR A 66 10.27 -11.01 -7.94
C THR A 66 9.47 -10.46 -6.75
N LEU A 67 9.81 -9.26 -6.27
CA LEU A 67 9.07 -8.62 -5.17
C LEU A 67 7.63 -8.27 -5.53
N ARG A 68 7.36 -7.91 -6.79
CA ARG A 68 6.00 -7.69 -7.29
C ARG A 68 5.21 -9.00 -7.35
N ASP A 69 5.82 -10.07 -7.86
CA ASP A 69 5.20 -11.39 -7.90
C ASP A 69 4.87 -11.89 -6.48
N VAL A 70 5.81 -11.73 -5.53
CA VAL A 70 5.62 -12.08 -4.12
C VAL A 70 4.45 -11.30 -3.50
N ARG A 71 4.34 -10.00 -3.78
CA ARG A 71 3.22 -9.16 -3.32
C ARG A 71 1.89 -9.59 -3.95
N ASP A 72 1.89 -9.94 -5.23
CA ASP A 72 0.69 -10.34 -5.95
C ASP A 72 0.19 -11.72 -5.47
N GLU A 73 1.10 -12.61 -5.07
CA GLU A 73 0.78 -13.88 -4.40
C GLU A 73 0.26 -13.69 -2.96
N ASP A 74 0.85 -12.77 -2.18
CA ASP A 74 0.43 -12.45 -0.81
C ASP A 74 0.27 -10.93 -0.58
N PRO A 75 -0.96 -10.39 -0.69
CA PRO A 75 -1.24 -8.97 -0.46
C PRO A 75 -0.89 -8.46 0.93
N SER A 76 -0.71 -9.33 1.94
CA SER A 76 -0.26 -8.91 3.27
C SER A 76 1.18 -8.39 3.28
N LEU A 77 1.95 -8.71 2.23
CA LEU A 77 3.33 -8.28 2.05
C LEU A 77 3.47 -6.91 1.36
N LEU A 78 2.36 -6.23 1.04
CA LEU A 78 2.40 -4.90 0.41
C LEU A 78 3.32 -3.92 1.13
N LEU A 79 3.15 -3.74 2.45
CA LEU A 79 3.95 -2.76 3.20
C LEU A 79 5.43 -3.15 3.31
N PRO A 80 5.79 -4.39 3.69
CA PRO A 80 7.19 -4.84 3.66
C PRO A 80 7.87 -4.66 2.30
N VAL A 81 7.17 -4.97 1.21
CA VAL A 81 7.71 -4.83 -0.14
C VAL A 81 7.94 -3.36 -0.51
N LEU A 82 7.02 -2.47 -0.17
CA LEU A 82 7.20 -1.02 -0.39
C LEU A 82 8.34 -0.44 0.45
N ASP A 83 8.51 -0.91 1.68
CA ASP A 83 9.63 -0.51 2.55
C ASP A 83 10.98 -0.94 1.97
N ALA A 84 11.06 -2.18 1.46
CA ALA A 84 12.23 -2.66 0.73
C ALA A 84 12.51 -1.79 -0.51
N PHE A 85 11.50 -1.49 -1.33
CA PHE A 85 11.68 -0.61 -2.50
C PHE A 85 12.19 0.79 -2.13
N GLY A 86 11.72 1.36 -1.01
CA GLY A 86 12.21 2.65 -0.52
C GLY A 86 13.68 2.63 -0.09
N SER A 87 14.22 1.46 0.20
CA SER A 87 15.62 1.25 0.62
C SER A 87 16.53 0.79 -0.53
N LEU A 88 15.96 0.29 -1.64
CA LEU A 88 16.72 -0.15 -2.81
C LEU A 88 17.20 1.02 -3.67
N ARG A 89 18.37 0.85 -4.28
CA ARG A 89 18.96 1.82 -5.23
C ARG A 89 18.37 1.64 -6.63
N LEU A 90 17.09 1.97 -6.77
CA LEU A 90 16.34 1.81 -8.00
C LEU A 90 16.62 2.94 -9.00
N THR A 91 16.54 2.64 -10.30
CA THR A 91 16.52 3.70 -11.30
C THR A 91 15.22 4.48 -11.23
N ARG A 92 15.19 5.65 -11.87
CA ARG A 92 13.98 6.48 -11.92
C ARG A 92 12.83 5.77 -12.60
N GLU A 93 13.11 5.06 -13.69
CA GLU A 93 12.09 4.29 -14.43
C GLU A 93 11.49 3.20 -13.56
N GLN A 94 12.31 2.47 -12.81
CA GLN A 94 11.88 1.43 -11.88
C GLN A 94 11.02 2.02 -10.75
N MET A 95 11.44 3.14 -10.15
CA MET A 95 10.66 3.80 -9.11
C MET A 95 9.30 4.28 -9.63
N ASN A 96 9.23 4.83 -10.85
CA ASN A 96 7.96 5.25 -11.45
C ASN A 96 6.98 4.07 -11.60
N LEU A 97 7.47 2.89 -12.01
CA LEU A 97 6.64 1.68 -12.09
C LEU A 97 6.11 1.25 -10.71
N ILE A 98 6.94 1.35 -9.66
CA ILE A 98 6.54 1.01 -8.30
C ILE A 98 5.54 2.02 -7.74
N VAL A 99 5.71 3.31 -8.02
CA VAL A 99 4.73 4.35 -7.68
C VAL A 99 3.39 4.07 -8.36
N ASP A 100 3.40 3.69 -9.64
CA ASP A 100 2.18 3.32 -10.37
C ASP A 100 1.48 2.08 -9.79
N ASP A 101 2.24 1.09 -9.34
CA ASP A 101 1.74 -0.06 -8.61
C ASP A 101 1.14 0.31 -7.25
N ALA A 102 1.82 1.18 -6.51
CA ALA A 102 1.35 1.69 -5.22
C ALA A 102 0.05 2.48 -5.38
N LEU A 103 -0.08 3.29 -6.44
CA LEU A 103 -1.32 3.99 -6.79
C LEU A 103 -2.47 3.03 -7.08
N ARG A 104 -2.22 1.94 -7.82
CA ARG A 104 -3.25 0.92 -8.05
C ARG A 104 -3.68 0.23 -6.75
N SER A 105 -2.74 0.06 -5.82
CA SER A 105 -2.99 -0.55 -4.51
C SER A 105 -3.79 0.37 -3.57
N LEU A 106 -3.81 1.68 -3.81
CA LEU A 106 -4.52 2.67 -3.00
C LEU A 106 -6.02 2.35 -2.84
N HIS A 107 -6.63 1.79 -3.89
CA HIS A 107 -8.06 1.46 -3.91
C HIS A 107 -8.39 0.05 -3.39
N THR A 108 -7.39 -0.84 -3.32
CA THR A 108 -7.59 -2.25 -2.97
C THR A 108 -7.00 -2.62 -1.61
N CYS A 109 -6.09 -1.81 -1.07
CA CYS A 109 -5.43 -2.08 0.20
C CYS A 109 -6.36 -1.89 1.40
N HIS A 110 -6.00 -2.54 2.51
CA HIS A 110 -6.71 -2.39 3.76
C HIS A 110 -6.50 -0.97 4.34
N VAL A 111 -7.53 -0.40 4.99
CA VAL A 111 -7.50 0.98 5.51
C VAL A 111 -6.30 1.24 6.43
N SER A 112 -5.89 0.24 7.23
CA SER A 112 -4.73 0.38 8.12
C SER A 112 -3.39 0.56 7.39
N ALA A 113 -3.31 0.21 6.10
CA ALA A 113 -2.11 0.36 5.29
C ALA A 113 -2.04 1.72 4.57
N LEU A 114 -3.16 2.44 4.49
CA LEU A 114 -3.25 3.73 3.79
C LEU A 114 -2.24 4.78 4.29
N PRO A 115 -2.01 4.97 5.61
CA PRO A 115 -1.07 5.98 6.07
C PRO A 115 0.36 5.74 5.55
N THR A 116 0.80 4.49 5.58
CA THR A 116 2.13 4.09 5.12
C THR A 116 2.22 4.17 3.60
N LEU A 117 1.21 3.70 2.88
CA LEU A 117 1.15 3.78 1.42
C LEU A 117 1.16 5.24 0.92
N CYS A 118 0.40 6.12 1.57
CA CYS A 118 0.39 7.54 1.29
C CYS A 118 1.75 8.20 1.57
N SER A 119 2.38 7.85 2.71
CA SER A 119 3.72 8.32 3.04
C SER A 119 4.73 7.91 1.96
N PHE A 120 4.68 6.65 1.53
CA PHE A 120 5.52 6.13 0.46
C PHE A 120 5.32 6.92 -0.83
N LEU A 121 4.08 7.10 -1.28
CA LEU A 121 3.77 7.84 -2.51
C LEU A 121 4.33 9.27 -2.45
N VAL A 122 4.09 9.99 -1.35
CA VAL A 122 4.56 11.38 -1.19
C VAL A 122 6.09 11.47 -1.11
N GLN A 123 6.76 10.47 -0.54
CA GLN A 123 8.21 10.45 -0.41
C GLN A 123 8.92 10.06 -1.71
N GLN A 124 8.38 9.10 -2.44
CA GLN A 124 9.08 8.46 -3.56
C GLN A 124 8.79 9.09 -4.93
N VAL A 125 7.82 10.02 -5.05
CA VAL A 125 7.63 10.78 -6.30
C VAL A 125 8.86 11.64 -6.57
N PRO A 126 9.54 11.51 -7.73
CA PRO A 126 10.66 12.38 -8.09
C PRO A 126 10.20 13.83 -8.38
N PRO A 127 10.91 14.87 -7.89
CA PRO A 127 10.52 16.27 -8.09
C PRO A 127 10.87 16.82 -9.49
N ASP A 128 11.94 16.32 -10.11
CA ASP A 128 12.50 16.85 -11.36
C ASP A 128 12.00 16.09 -12.57
N ASN A 129 10.91 16.56 -13.16
CA ASN A 129 10.26 15.87 -14.25
C ASN A 129 9.69 16.87 -15.28
N HIS A 130 10.55 17.32 -16.19
CA HIS A 130 10.13 18.10 -17.35
C HIS A 130 9.23 17.29 -18.32
N ASP A 131 9.31 15.96 -18.31
CA ASP A 131 8.50 15.05 -19.15
C ASP A 131 7.44 14.23 -18.37
N ASN A 132 7.37 14.40 -17.04
CA ASN A 132 6.64 13.51 -16.13
C ASN A 132 5.71 14.30 -15.19
N GLY A 133 5.30 15.51 -15.57
CA GLY A 133 4.20 16.21 -14.90
C GLY A 133 2.93 15.34 -14.78
N ASP A 134 2.80 14.35 -15.65
CA ASP A 134 1.80 13.30 -15.60
C ASP A 134 1.87 12.47 -14.31
N LEU A 135 3.04 11.96 -13.89
CA LEU A 135 3.13 11.11 -12.69
C LEU A 135 2.75 11.88 -11.43
N LEU A 136 3.23 13.11 -11.28
CA LEU A 136 2.94 13.95 -10.12
C LEU A 136 1.43 14.25 -10.06
N THR A 137 0.84 14.60 -11.21
CA THR A 137 -0.61 14.81 -11.33
C THR A 137 -1.38 13.55 -11.01
N ARG A 138 -0.96 12.39 -11.52
CA ARG A 138 -1.57 11.08 -11.24
C ARG A 138 -1.50 10.70 -9.77
N VAL A 139 -0.40 10.99 -9.07
CA VAL A 139 -0.29 10.76 -7.63
C VAL A 139 -1.24 11.67 -6.87
N VAL A 140 -1.25 12.97 -7.17
CA VAL A 140 -2.20 13.92 -6.58
C VAL A 140 -3.64 13.47 -6.83
N ASP A 141 -3.99 13.10 -8.06
CA ASP A 141 -5.32 12.61 -8.39
C ASP A 141 -5.68 11.33 -7.66
N GLY A 142 -4.76 10.36 -7.59
CA GLY A 142 -4.97 9.15 -6.80
C GLY A 142 -5.27 9.46 -5.34
N LEU A 143 -4.48 10.34 -4.73
CA LEU A 143 -4.67 10.75 -3.34
C LEU A 143 -5.99 11.50 -3.11
N ARG A 144 -6.44 12.33 -4.06
CA ARG A 144 -7.72 13.03 -3.99
C ARG A 144 -8.92 12.09 -4.10
N HIS A 145 -8.81 11.01 -4.88
CA HIS A 145 -9.90 10.05 -5.10
C HIS A 145 -9.89 8.88 -4.10
N MET A 146 -9.13 9.01 -3.00
CA MET A 146 -9.20 8.05 -1.90
C MET A 146 -10.55 8.13 -1.19
N ARG A 147 -11.03 6.98 -0.72
CA ARG A 147 -12.30 6.82 0.00
C ARG A 147 -12.20 7.27 1.47
N LEU A 148 -11.63 8.45 1.71
CA LEU A 148 -11.58 9.07 3.03
C LEU A 148 -12.97 9.62 3.39
N GLY A 149 -13.51 9.23 4.54
CA GLY A 149 -14.81 9.72 5.00
C GLY A 149 -16.04 9.13 4.29
N GLU A 150 -15.87 8.17 3.38
CA GLU A 150 -17.01 7.38 2.88
C GLU A 150 -17.51 6.45 4.00
N THR A 151 -18.44 6.93 4.80
CA THR A 151 -19.25 6.07 5.66
C THR A 151 -20.03 5.14 4.75
N ASP A 152 -19.62 3.89 4.67
CA ASP A 152 -20.32 2.84 3.95
C ASP A 152 -21.65 2.56 4.67
N LEU A 153 -22.61 3.45 4.46
CA LEU A 153 -23.98 3.34 4.99
C LEU A 153 -24.78 2.28 4.22
N SER A 154 -24.14 1.54 3.30
CA SER A 154 -24.80 0.55 2.44
C SER A 154 -24.77 -0.89 2.98
N LEU A 155 -24.16 -1.12 4.15
CA LEU A 155 -24.10 -2.46 4.76
C LEU A 155 -25.37 -2.94 5.49
N ASP A 156 -26.49 -2.19 5.47
CA ASP A 156 -27.69 -2.54 6.27
C ASP A 156 -29.03 -2.63 5.50
N ASP A 157 -29.10 -2.57 4.16
CA ASP A 157 -30.41 -2.67 3.43
C ASP A 157 -30.69 -4.03 2.77
N ALA A 158 -30.19 -5.11 3.37
CA ALA A 158 -30.53 -6.49 2.99
C ALA A 158 -30.92 -7.39 4.18
N ALA A 159 -31.30 -6.80 5.32
CA ALA A 159 -31.88 -7.54 6.45
C ALA A 159 -33.34 -7.14 6.65
N VAL A 160 -34.17 -7.75 5.81
CA VAL A 160 -35.58 -8.12 6.05
C VAL A 160 -36.04 -7.91 7.49
N SER A 161 -37.02 -7.02 7.65
CA SER A 161 -38.13 -7.12 8.61
C SER A 161 -38.00 -8.23 9.66
N SER A 162 -37.36 -7.94 10.79
CA SER A 162 -37.51 -8.74 12.00
C SER A 162 -37.39 -7.84 13.22
N ARG A 163 -38.55 -7.56 13.80
CA ARG A 163 -38.72 -6.99 15.13
C ARG A 163 -38.01 -7.88 16.14
N SER A 164 -36.89 -7.43 16.68
CA SER A 164 -36.39 -7.93 17.96
C SER A 164 -35.47 -6.90 18.61
N ASN A 165 -35.92 -6.42 19.77
CA ASN A 165 -35.10 -5.77 20.79
C ASN A 165 -33.82 -6.59 21.05
N ALA A 166 -32.76 -5.86 21.44
CA ALA A 166 -31.49 -6.34 22.01
C ALA A 166 -30.30 -6.54 21.04
N THR A 167 -29.45 -5.52 20.91
CA THR A 167 -28.03 -5.48 21.38
C THR A 167 -27.20 -4.43 20.59
N ASN A 168 -27.35 -3.16 20.95
CA ASN A 168 -26.76 -1.99 20.25
C ASN A 168 -25.23 -1.77 20.43
N ASN A 169 -24.42 -2.75 20.84
CA ASN A 169 -23.05 -2.48 21.32
C ASN A 169 -21.88 -3.13 20.55
N ARG A 170 -22.06 -3.61 19.31
CA ARG A 170 -20.97 -4.32 18.59
C ARG A 170 -20.39 -3.63 17.35
N LYS A 171 -20.93 -2.49 16.89
CA LYS A 171 -20.37 -1.74 15.73
C LYS A 171 -19.23 -0.76 16.11
N GLY A 172 -18.93 -0.58 17.40
CA GLY A 172 -17.97 0.43 17.89
C GLY A 172 -16.49 0.25 17.48
N PRO A 173 -15.84 -0.92 17.64
CA PRO A 173 -14.38 -1.01 17.51
C PRO A 173 -13.88 -0.90 16.06
N ALA A 174 -14.62 -1.43 15.08
CA ALA A 174 -14.22 -1.38 13.68
C ALA A 174 -14.36 0.02 13.06
N LEU A 175 -15.41 0.76 13.43
CA LEU A 175 -15.59 2.15 12.99
C LEU A 175 -14.53 3.08 13.59
N LEU A 176 -14.16 2.87 14.85
CA LEU A 176 -13.08 3.62 15.50
C LEU A 176 -11.73 3.35 14.82
N GLN A 177 -11.38 2.09 14.57
CA GLN A 177 -10.14 1.74 13.86
C GLN A 177 -10.05 2.36 12.47
N ARG A 178 -11.17 2.44 11.75
CA ARG A 178 -11.23 3.09 10.44
C ARG A 178 -11.00 4.60 10.57
N ALA A 179 -11.70 5.25 11.50
CA ALA A 179 -11.54 6.69 11.73
C ALA A 179 -10.11 7.04 12.14
N ASP A 180 -9.48 6.22 12.99
CA ASP A 180 -8.08 6.38 13.39
C ASP A 180 -7.14 6.24 12.18
N ALA A 181 -7.35 5.23 11.34
CA ALA A 181 -6.54 5.03 10.14
C ALA A 181 -6.71 6.15 9.09
N GLU A 182 -7.92 6.67 8.93
CA GLU A 182 -8.20 7.83 8.07
C GLU A 182 -7.53 9.10 8.63
N ALA A 183 -7.60 9.34 9.94
CA ALA A 183 -6.92 10.46 10.59
C ALA A 183 -5.39 10.37 10.43
N LEU A 184 -4.81 9.18 10.63
CA LEU A 184 -3.38 8.95 10.41
C LEU A 184 -2.98 9.13 8.93
N THR A 185 -3.88 8.78 8.00
CA THR A 185 -3.67 8.98 6.57
C THR A 185 -3.63 10.46 6.24
N LEU A 186 -4.60 11.25 6.73
CA LEU A 186 -4.61 12.71 6.56
C LEU A 186 -3.38 13.37 7.19
N GLU A 187 -2.98 12.94 8.39
CA GLU A 187 -1.77 13.46 9.04
C GLU A 187 -0.49 13.12 8.24
N ALA A 188 -0.37 11.89 7.75
CA ALA A 188 0.75 11.47 6.91
C ALA A 188 0.85 12.31 5.63
N LEU A 189 -0.29 12.56 4.97
CA LEU A 189 -0.36 13.40 3.79
C LEU A 189 -0.01 14.86 4.11
N SER A 190 -0.62 15.44 5.16
CA SER A 190 -0.36 16.81 5.58
C SER A 190 1.13 17.06 5.81
N ARG A 191 1.79 16.16 6.56
CA ARG A 191 3.26 16.21 6.76
C ARG A 191 4.01 16.08 5.44
N GLY A 192 3.60 15.16 4.58
CA GLY A 192 4.23 14.96 3.28
C GLY A 192 4.16 16.20 2.38
N PHE A 193 2.98 16.81 2.24
CA PHE A 193 2.77 18.03 1.46
C PHE A 193 3.51 19.24 2.06
N GLN A 194 3.61 19.34 3.39
CA GLN A 194 4.37 20.41 4.05
C GLN A 194 5.83 20.49 3.58
N TYR A 195 6.46 19.35 3.30
CA TYR A 195 7.85 19.28 2.83
C TYR A 195 8.00 19.18 1.31
N ARG A 196 6.90 18.99 0.57
CA ARG A 196 6.87 18.80 -0.89
C ARG A 196 6.06 19.90 -1.56
N GLN A 197 6.72 21.04 -1.82
CA GLN A 197 6.08 22.21 -2.45
C GLN A 197 5.59 21.92 -3.88
N ASP A 198 6.26 21.04 -4.60
CA ASP A 198 5.88 20.56 -5.93
C ASP A 198 4.54 19.81 -5.91
N LEU A 199 4.38 18.87 -4.97
CA LEU A 199 3.11 18.17 -4.76
C LEU A 199 2.00 19.12 -4.31
N THR A 200 2.32 20.08 -3.43
CA THR A 200 1.37 21.09 -2.97
C THR A 200 0.91 21.98 -4.11
N ALA A 201 1.82 22.44 -4.96
CA ALA A 201 1.50 23.27 -6.12
C ALA A 201 0.58 22.52 -7.10
N ALA A 202 0.86 21.25 -7.37
CA ALA A 202 0.03 20.42 -8.22
C ALA A 202 -1.33 20.15 -7.60
N LEU A 203 -1.42 19.81 -6.30
CA LEU A 203 -2.68 19.68 -5.59
C LEU A 203 -3.55 20.93 -5.75
N LEU A 204 -2.98 22.11 -5.51
CA LEU A 204 -3.70 23.38 -5.68
C LEU A 204 -4.15 23.61 -7.12
N GLN A 205 -3.32 23.25 -8.11
CA GLN A 205 -3.67 23.37 -9.52
C GLN A 205 -4.82 22.44 -9.88
N THR A 206 -4.75 21.18 -9.47
CA THR A 206 -5.74 20.15 -9.78
C THR A 206 -7.08 20.44 -9.08
N VAL A 207 -7.06 20.89 -7.82
CA VAL A 207 -8.27 21.34 -7.11
C VAL A 207 -8.89 22.55 -7.83
N LYS A 208 -8.09 23.56 -8.20
CA LYS A 208 -8.59 24.74 -8.93
C LYS A 208 -9.20 24.39 -10.28
N ALA A 209 -8.66 23.38 -10.96
CA ALA A 209 -9.17 22.90 -12.24
C ALA A 209 -10.42 22.02 -12.10
N THR A 210 -10.73 21.53 -10.90
CA THR A 210 -11.88 20.65 -10.65
C THR A 210 -13.17 21.48 -10.64
N PRO A 211 -14.19 21.10 -11.42
CA PRO A 211 -15.46 21.81 -11.43
C PRO A 211 -16.22 21.70 -10.10
N PRO A 212 -17.06 22.69 -9.75
CA PRO A 212 -17.94 22.60 -8.59
C PRO A 212 -18.80 21.33 -8.63
N GLY A 213 -18.86 20.61 -7.51
CA GLY A 213 -19.61 19.36 -7.38
C GLY A 213 -18.81 18.08 -7.68
N TYR A 214 -17.57 18.19 -8.16
CA TYR A 214 -16.67 17.05 -8.39
C TYR A 214 -15.53 16.96 -7.36
N HIS A 215 -15.61 17.74 -6.28
CA HIS A 215 -14.64 17.69 -5.20
C HIS A 215 -14.86 16.46 -4.32
N ALA A 216 -13.80 15.70 -4.09
CA ALA A 216 -13.82 14.59 -3.15
C ALA A 216 -13.69 15.09 -1.71
N ALA A 217 -14.10 14.27 -0.73
CA ALA A 217 -13.94 14.60 0.69
C ALA A 217 -12.46 14.83 1.06
N ALA A 218 -11.55 14.10 0.42
CA ALA A 218 -10.12 14.28 0.59
C ALA A 218 -9.64 15.68 0.19
N ASP A 219 -10.27 16.34 -0.78
CA ASP A 219 -9.89 17.71 -1.19
C ASP A 219 -9.99 18.68 0.00
N VAL A 220 -11.05 18.57 0.81
CA VAL A 220 -11.23 19.42 1.98
C VAL A 220 -10.18 19.08 3.05
N GLY A 221 -9.95 17.78 3.30
CA GLY A 221 -8.97 17.34 4.29
C GLY A 221 -7.52 17.72 3.94
N LEU A 222 -7.19 17.79 2.66
CA LEU A 222 -5.84 18.14 2.17
C LEU A 222 -5.58 19.65 2.09
N LEU A 223 -6.63 20.49 2.14
CA LEU A 223 -6.50 21.96 2.08
C LEU A 223 -6.53 22.64 3.46
N LEU A 224 -6.89 21.91 4.51
CA LEU A 224 -6.92 22.37 5.90
C LEU A 224 -5.56 22.17 6.57
#